data_AF-A0A3D1R4H6-F1
#
_entry.id   AF-A0A3D1R4H6-F1
#
_cell.length_a   1.000
_cell.length_b   1.000
_cell.length_c   1.000
_cell.angle_alpha   90.00
_cell.angle_beta   90.00
_cell.angle_gamma   90.00
#
_symmetry.space_group_name_H-M   'P 1'
#
loop_
_entity.id
_entity.type
_entity.pdbx_description
1 polymer ?
#
loop_
_entity_poly.entity_id
_entity_poly.type
_entity_poly.pdbx_seq_one_letter_code
_entity_poly.pdbx_strand_id
1 'polypeptide(L)'
;MYCHRCDEEYSARARFCKACGGSLEEREASQLLADLARTRFLLGELEKWQKKGLLANKVAEKLARPYDKRVAAIEEAVTSLKSAATPLALSKAPDAPAAG
;
A
#
# COMPACT_ATOMS: atom_id res chain seq x y z
N MET A 1 -5.57 7.99 0.14
CA MET A 1 -6.03 8.74 1.34
C MET A 1 -6.56 7.70 2.29
N TYR A 2 -5.98 7.59 3.47
CA TYR A 2 -6.12 6.41 4.29
C TYR A 2 -6.80 6.70 5.62
N CYS A 3 -7.64 5.76 6.08
CA CYS A 3 -8.25 5.81 7.40
C CYS A 3 -7.54 4.85 8.37
N HIS A 4 -6.89 5.38 9.41
CA HIS A 4 -6.24 4.55 10.44
C HIS A 4 -7.20 3.72 11.30
N ARG A 5 -8.49 4.06 11.33
CA ARG A 5 -9.50 3.34 12.15
C ARG A 5 -10.16 2.21 11.38
N CYS A 6 -10.52 2.47 10.13
CA CYS A 6 -11.20 1.51 9.27
C CYS A 6 -10.23 0.71 8.39
N ASP A 7 -8.96 1.12 8.35
CA ASP A 7 -7.91 0.45 7.62
C ASP A 7 -8.21 0.33 6.12
N GLU A 8 -8.71 1.42 5.56
CA GLU A 8 -9.25 1.46 4.20
C GLU A 8 -8.69 2.65 3.43
N GLU A 9 -8.40 2.40 2.15
CA GLU A 9 -7.91 3.40 1.20
C GLU A 9 -9.06 4.03 0.43
N TYR A 10 -8.95 5.34 0.24
CA TYR A 10 -9.90 6.18 -0.45
C TYR A 10 -9.20 7.00 -1.52
N SER A 11 -9.99 7.48 -2.49
CA SER A 11 -9.52 8.39 -3.54
C SER A 11 -8.77 9.59 -2.97
N ALA A 12 -7.79 10.11 -3.71
CA ALA A 12 -6.97 11.26 -3.31
C ALA A 12 -7.77 12.51 -2.89
N ARG A 13 -9.01 12.67 -3.39
CA ARG A 13 -9.88 13.82 -3.09
C ARG A 13 -10.72 13.65 -1.82
N ALA A 14 -10.79 12.45 -1.25
CA ALA A 14 -11.59 12.19 -0.07
C ALA A 14 -10.90 12.77 1.17
N ARG A 15 -11.66 13.52 1.98
CA ARG A 15 -11.16 14.12 3.24
C ARG A 15 -11.58 13.34 4.48
N PHE A 16 -12.72 12.64 4.42
CA PHE A 16 -13.29 11.90 5.54
C PHE A 16 -13.64 10.48 5.13
N CYS A 17 -13.44 9.55 6.07
CA CYS A 17 -13.83 8.15 5.92
C CYS A 17 -15.35 8.02 5.88
N LYS A 18 -15.88 7.31 4.88
CA LYS A 18 -17.33 7.10 4.75
C LYS A 18 -17.90 6.19 5.84
N ALA A 19 -17.07 5.31 6.39
CA ALA A 19 -17.49 4.34 7.41
C ALA A 19 -17.49 4.92 8.82
N CYS A 20 -16.42 5.61 9.24
CA CYS A 20 -16.29 6.11 10.62
C CYS A 20 -16.32 7.64 10.76
N GLY A 21 -16.38 8.40 9.66
CA GLY A 21 -16.33 9.87 9.68
C GLY A 21 -14.97 10.47 10.08
N GLY A 22 -13.97 9.65 10.39
CA GLY A 22 -12.63 10.13 10.75
C GLY A 22 -11.91 10.80 9.57
N SER A 23 -11.02 11.75 9.88
CA SER A 23 -10.14 12.37 8.88
C SER A 23 -9.29 11.32 8.17
N LEU A 24 -9.09 11.53 6.87
CA LEU A 24 -8.19 10.71 6.06
C LEU A 24 -6.85 11.41 5.94
N GLU A 25 -5.79 10.61 5.96
CA GLU A 25 -4.41 11.10 5.91
C GLU A 25 -3.66 10.45 4.74
N GLU A 26 -2.67 11.16 4.22
CA GLU A 26 -1.71 10.57 3.28
C GLU A 26 -0.72 9.70 4.05
N ARG A 27 -0.44 8.50 3.54
CA ARG A 27 0.53 7.60 4.18
C ARG A 27 1.91 7.82 3.60
N GLU A 28 2.90 7.92 4.48
CA GLU A 28 4.29 7.93 4.06
C GLU A 28 4.76 6.54 3.61
N ALA A 29 5.76 6.51 2.73
CA ALA A 29 6.36 5.27 2.26
C ALA A 29 6.87 4.37 3.41
N SER A 30 7.43 4.97 4.47
CA SER A 30 7.90 4.28 5.67
C SER A 30 6.77 3.53 6.38
N GLN A 31 5.59 4.16 6.52
CA GLN A 31 4.41 3.58 7.13
C GLN A 31 3.86 2.43 6.29
N LEU A 32 3.76 2.62 4.96
CA LEU A 32 3.33 1.57 4.04
C LEU A 32 4.23 0.33 4.12
N LEU A 33 5.54 0.51 4.16
CA LEU A 33 6.49 -0.60 4.28
C LEU A 33 6.35 -1.32 5.63
N ALA A 34 6.15 -0.57 6.72
CA ALA A 34 5.91 -1.15 8.03
C ALA A 34 4.59 -1.95 8.08
N ASP A 35 3.52 -1.43 7.47
CA ASP A 35 2.22 -2.11 7.35
C ASP A 35 2.34 -3.39 6.52
N LEU A 36 3.07 -3.34 5.40
CA LEU A 36 3.34 -4.49 4.55
C LEU A 36 4.06 -5.60 5.32
N ALA A 37 5.11 -5.24 6.06
CA ALA A 37 5.88 -6.18 6.86
C ALA A 37 5.00 -6.86 7.93
N ARG A 38 4.19 -6.08 8.66
CA ARG A 38 3.27 -6.62 9.67
C ARG A 38 2.22 -7.55 9.05
N THR A 39 1.64 -7.16 7.91
CA THR A 39 0.61 -7.95 7.23
C THR A 39 1.17 -9.29 6.73
N ARG A 40 2.35 -9.28 6.10
CA ARG A 40 3.04 -10.50 5.65
C ARG A 40 3.42 -11.41 6.81
N PHE A 41 3.83 -10.84 7.95
CA PHE A 41 4.10 -11.61 9.16
C PHE A 41 2.85 -12.37 9.63
N LEU A 42 1.69 -11.70 9.71
CA LEU A 42 0.43 -12.33 10.10
C LEU A 42 0.01 -13.46 9.15
N LEU A 43 0.15 -13.25 7.84
CA LEU A 43 -0.10 -14.30 6.84
C LEU A 43 0.81 -15.51 7.05
N GLY A 44 2.10 -15.29 7.34
CA GLY A 44 3.04 -16.36 7.66
C GLY A 44 2.67 -17.12 8.95
N GLU A 45 2.15 -16.44 9.98
CA GLU A 45 1.64 -17.11 11.19
C GLU A 45 0.41 -17.96 10.90
N LEU A 46 -0.53 -17.45 10.09
CA LEU A 46 -1.71 -18.23 9.66
C LEU A 46 -1.30 -19.52 8.92
N GLU A 47 -0.33 -19.42 8.00
CA GLU A 47 0.21 -20.58 7.28
C GLU A 47 0.85 -21.60 8.24
N LYS A 48 1.62 -21.13 9.23
CA LYS A 48 2.20 -22.02 10.26
C LYS A 48 1.12 -22.72 11.07
N TRP A 49 0.06 -22.02 11.47
CA TRP A 49 -1.04 -22.60 12.23
C TRP A 49 -1.81 -23.63 11.40
N GLN A 50 -2.03 -23.37 10.12
CA GLN A 50 -2.61 -24.33 9.19
C GLN A 50 -1.73 -25.60 9.09
N LYS A 51 -0.42 -25.46 8.88
CA LYS A 51 0.54 -26.57 8.81
C LYS A 51 0.59 -27.41 10.10
N LYS A 52 0.37 -26.78 11.25
CA LYS A 52 0.29 -27.45 12.56
C LYS A 52 -1.08 -28.10 12.84
N GLY A 53 -2.04 -27.99 11.92
CA GLY A 53 -3.40 -28.50 12.11
C GLY A 53 -4.25 -27.69 13.11
N LEU A 54 -3.79 -26.49 13.50
CA LEU A 54 -4.53 -25.60 14.40
C LEU A 54 -5.68 -24.86 13.69
N LEU A 55 -5.63 -24.82 12.35
CA LEU A 55 -6.66 -24.23 11.51
C LEU A 55 -7.01 -25.17 10.36
N ALA A 56 -8.30 -25.42 10.15
CA ALA A 56 -8.77 -26.10 8.95
C ALA A 56 -8.46 -25.24 7.69
N ASN A 57 -8.09 -25.88 6.58
CA ASN A 57 -7.71 -25.19 5.33
C ASN A 57 -8.71 -24.11 4.91
N LYS A 58 -10.00 -24.44 4.88
CA LYS A 58 -11.07 -23.48 4.50
C LYS A 58 -11.15 -22.27 5.43
N VAL A 59 -10.79 -22.44 6.71
CA VAL A 59 -10.78 -21.34 7.70
C VAL A 59 -9.54 -20.49 7.49
N ALA A 60 -8.36 -21.11 7.33
CA ALA A 60 -7.12 -20.40 7.04
C ALA A 60 -7.24 -19.54 5.77
N GLU A 61 -7.78 -20.09 4.68
CA GLU A 61 -8.04 -19.34 3.43
C GLU A 61 -8.99 -18.15 3.64
N LYS A 62 -10.08 -18.34 4.39
CA LYS A 62 -11.04 -17.26 4.68
C LYS A 62 -10.40 -16.15 5.51
N LEU A 63 -9.56 -16.51 6.48
CA LEU A 63 -8.83 -15.57 7.32
C LEU A 63 -7.73 -14.82 6.55
N ALA A 64 -7.05 -15.48 5.60
CA ALA A 64 -5.98 -14.89 4.80
C ALA A 64 -6.50 -13.85 3.78
N ARG A 65 -7.65 -14.09 3.14
CA ARG A 65 -8.24 -13.24 2.10
C ARG A 65 -8.22 -11.72 2.36
N PRO A 66 -8.67 -11.19 3.53
CA PRO A 66 -8.61 -9.75 3.78
C PRO A 66 -7.16 -9.23 3.82
N TYR A 67 -6.22 -10.01 4.36
CA TYR A 67 -4.81 -9.63 4.42
C TYR A 67 -4.14 -9.70 3.05
N ASP A 68 -4.48 -10.69 2.21
CA ASP A 68 -3.98 -10.77 0.83
C ASP A 68 -4.39 -9.53 0.02
N LYS A 69 -5.67 -9.12 0.13
CA LYS A 69 -6.15 -7.88 -0.49
C LYS A 69 -5.41 -6.66 0.02
N ARG A 70 -5.12 -6.61 1.31
CA ARG A 70 -4.37 -5.51 1.94
C ARG A 70 -2.92 -5.46 1.44
N VAL A 71 -2.26 -6.61 1.30
CA VAL A 71 -0.91 -6.70 0.73
C VAL A 71 -0.90 -6.10 -0.68
N ALA A 72 -1.82 -6.53 -1.55
CA ALA A 72 -1.92 -6.02 -2.92
C ALA A 72 -2.12 -4.50 -2.96
N ALA A 73 -3.02 -3.97 -2.13
CA ALA A 73 -3.28 -2.53 -2.07
C ALA A 73 -2.06 -1.72 -1.58
N ILE A 74 -1.32 -2.23 -0.58
CA ILE A 74 -0.10 -1.57 -0.09
C ILE A 74 1.02 -1.63 -1.14
N GLU A 75 1.19 -2.76 -1.83
CA GLU A 75 2.19 -2.90 -2.88
C GLU A 75 1.93 -1.96 -4.06
N GLU A 76 0.66 -1.80 -4.46
CA GLU A 76 0.25 -0.82 -5.47
C GLU A 76 0.55 0.62 -5.03
N ALA A 77 0.23 0.97 -3.78
CA ALA A 77 0.53 2.29 -3.22
C ALA A 77 2.05 2.58 -3.18
N VAL A 78 2.85 1.62 -2.73
CA VAL A 78 4.32 1.74 -2.71
C VAL A 78 4.89 1.89 -4.12
N THR A 79 4.37 1.13 -5.09
CA THR A 79 4.78 1.23 -6.50
C THR A 79 4.44 2.60 -7.08
N SER A 80 3.25 3.12 -6.77
CA SER A 80 2.81 4.44 -7.21
C SER A 80 3.71 5.55 -6.66
N LEU A 81 4.07 5.51 -5.37
CA LEU A 81 4.99 6.47 -4.77
C LEU A 81 6.39 6.44 -5.41
N LYS A 82 6.92 5.24 -5.69
CA LYS A 82 8.22 5.09 -6.38
C LYS A 82 8.18 5.69 -7.80
N SER A 83 7.09 5.48 -8.53
CA SER A 83 6.93 6.05 -9.87
C SER A 83 6.82 7.58 -9.86
N ALA A 84 6.14 8.15 -8.86
CA ALA A 84 6.02 9.60 -8.68
C ALA A 84 7.35 10.27 -8.26
N ALA A 85 8.21 9.53 -7.56
CA ALA A 85 9.53 10.01 -7.14
C ALA A 85 10.60 10.01 -8.25
N THR A 86 10.27 9.58 -9.48
CA THR A 86 11.18 9.72 -10.63
C THR A 86 10.96 11.09 -11.27
N PRO A 87 11.85 12.09 -11.08
CA PRO A 87 11.71 13.35 -11.79
C PRO A 87 11.97 13.11 -13.28
N LEU A 88 11.22 13.79 -14.14
CA LEU A 88 11.56 13.96 -15.55
C LEU A 88 12.98 14.50 -15.68
N ALA A 89 13.96 13.61 -15.78
CA ALA A 89 15.29 13.92 -16.28
C ALA A 89 15.26 13.72 -17.79
N LEU A 90 14.62 14.63 -18.53
CA LEU A 90 14.96 14.89 -19.93
C LEU A 90 14.26 16.16 -20.40
N SER A 91 14.99 17.02 -21.09
CA SER A 91 14.56 18.21 -21.86
C SER A 91 14.79 19.55 -21.17
N LYS A 92 16.07 19.96 -21.14
CA LYS A 92 16.50 21.34 -21.43
C LYS A 92 17.99 21.32 -21.75
N ALA A 93 18.33 20.92 -22.97
CA ALA A 93 19.52 21.44 -23.62
C ALA A 93 19.11 22.77 -24.26
N PRO A 94 19.72 23.92 -23.92
CA PRO A 94 19.57 25.10 -24.75
C PRO A 94 20.39 24.89 -26.03
N ASP A 95 19.71 24.95 -27.18
CA ASP A 95 20.33 25.09 -28.49
C ASP A 95 21.33 26.25 -28.45
N ALA A 96 22.60 25.95 -28.74
CA ALA A 96 23.59 26.97 -29.02
C ALA A 96 23.23 27.63 -30.36
N PRO A 97 23.11 28.97 -30.44
CA PRO A 97 23.08 29.62 -31.75
C PRO A 97 24.50 29.70 -32.28
N ALA A 98 24.72 29.08 -33.44
CA ALA A 98 25.81 29.44 -34.32
C ALA A 98 25.54 30.83 -34.92
N ALA A 99 26.47 31.78 -34.75
CA ALA A 99 26.86 32.81 -35.74
C ALA A 99 27.73 33.89 -35.09
N GLY A 100 28.86 34.21 -35.71
CA GLY A 100 29.72 35.35 -35.39
C GLY A 100 31.17 35.08 -35.73
#